data_AF-A0A2R7MJF2-F1
#
_entry.id   AF-A0A2R7MJF2-F1
#
_cell.length_a   1.000
_cell.length_b   1.000
_cell.length_c   1.000
_cell.angle_alpha   90.00
_cell.angle_beta   90.00
_cell.angle_gamma   90.00
#
_symmetry.space_group_name_H-M   'P 1'
#
loop_
_entity.id
_entity.type
_entity.pdbx_description
1 polymer ?
#
loop_
_entity_poly.entity_id
_entity_poly.type
_entity_poly.pdbx_seq_one_letter_code
_entity_poly.pdbx_strand_id
1 'polypeptide(L)'
;VAKEKYNLEVELIPFNDYVVPNEALTNGDIDANAFQHIPYLTEQSKQRGYNLVPVGNTFVYPIVAYSKKIKNISELKEGNTIVIPNDPTNGGRSLLLLQKSGLLKLKDGVGLLPKVTDITENPKQLKIMEIEGAQIPRVLEDRDVVVGIINNNFAAQAGLDQEKQGILVEDKDSPYVNVVVARQDNKNSQKVKNFVKAYESPEVEKKAKEIFKGGAVKGWD
;
A
#
# COMPACT_ATOMS: atom_id res chain seq x y z
N VAL A 1 -19.78 15.17 -4.50
CA VAL A 1 -19.31 14.96 -5.90
C VAL A 1 -20.12 13.92 -6.67
N ALA A 2 -20.00 12.60 -6.40
CA ALA A 2 -20.64 11.55 -7.21
C ALA A 2 -22.17 11.72 -7.34
N LYS A 3 -22.87 11.88 -6.22
CA LYS A 3 -24.33 12.10 -6.20
C LYS A 3 -24.73 13.40 -6.88
N GLU A 4 -24.06 14.51 -6.57
CA GLU A 4 -24.44 15.85 -7.03
C GLU A 4 -24.17 16.09 -8.51
N LYS A 5 -23.02 15.62 -9.02
CA LYS A 5 -22.59 15.89 -10.41
C LYS A 5 -23.01 14.80 -11.40
N TYR A 6 -23.19 13.56 -10.92
CA TYR A 6 -23.40 12.40 -11.79
C TYR A 6 -24.65 11.58 -11.42
N ASN A 7 -25.44 12.02 -10.44
CA ASN A 7 -26.57 11.27 -9.87
C ASN A 7 -26.21 9.81 -9.52
N LEU A 8 -24.98 9.61 -9.03
CA LEU A 8 -24.45 8.29 -8.67
C LEU A 8 -24.47 8.14 -7.14
N GLU A 9 -25.24 7.18 -6.66
CA GLU A 9 -25.15 6.71 -5.27
C GLU A 9 -23.98 5.75 -5.13
N VAL A 10 -23.19 5.96 -4.08
CA VAL A 10 -21.99 5.16 -3.79
C VAL A 10 -22.16 4.59 -2.39
N GLU A 11 -22.17 3.26 -2.31
CA GLU A 11 -22.10 2.53 -1.05
C GLU A 11 -20.65 2.12 -0.78
N LEU A 12 -20.17 2.38 0.42
CA LEU A 12 -18.83 1.98 0.84
C LEU A 12 -18.90 0.65 1.58
N ILE A 13 -18.28 -0.39 1.01
CA ILE A 13 -18.13 -1.70 1.65
C ILE A 13 -16.69 -1.81 2.18
N PRO A 14 -16.46 -1.71 3.51
CA PRO A 14 -15.13 -1.82 4.09
C PRO A 14 -14.66 -3.28 4.19
N PHE A 15 -13.37 -3.49 3.99
CA PHE A 15 -12.69 -4.77 4.18
C PHE A 15 -11.48 -4.57 5.12
N ASN A 16 -11.07 -5.66 5.78
CA ASN A 16 -9.99 -5.64 6.78
C ASN A 16 -8.69 -6.29 6.30
N ASP A 17 -8.65 -6.78 5.07
CA ASP A 17 -7.49 -7.39 4.43
C ASP A 17 -7.43 -7.02 2.93
N TYR A 18 -6.39 -7.48 2.24
CA TYR A 18 -6.14 -7.17 0.82
C TYR A 18 -6.58 -8.28 -0.15
N VAL A 19 -6.98 -9.45 0.33
CA VAL A 19 -7.40 -10.58 -0.52
C VAL A 19 -8.87 -10.44 -0.90
N VAL A 20 -9.74 -10.22 0.09
CA VAL A 20 -11.19 -10.22 -0.08
C VAL A 20 -11.71 -9.17 -1.08
N PRO A 21 -11.18 -7.93 -1.17
CA PRO A 21 -11.74 -6.91 -2.07
C PRO A 21 -11.71 -7.29 -3.57
N ASN A 22 -10.70 -8.04 -4.02
CA ASN A 22 -10.63 -8.50 -5.41
C ASN A 22 -11.48 -9.74 -5.66
N GLU A 23 -11.65 -10.60 -4.65
CA GLU A 23 -12.60 -11.73 -4.72
C GLU A 23 -14.04 -11.21 -4.81
N ALA A 24 -14.43 -10.29 -3.93
CA ALA A 24 -15.75 -9.63 -3.96
C ALA A 24 -16.00 -8.92 -5.29
N LEU A 25 -14.99 -8.23 -5.85
CA LEU A 25 -15.11 -7.59 -7.16
C LEU A 25 -15.30 -8.62 -8.28
N THR A 26 -14.56 -9.73 -8.23
CA THR A 26 -14.66 -10.83 -9.21
C THR A 26 -16.02 -11.51 -9.18
N ASN A 27 -16.57 -11.73 -7.97
CA ASN A 27 -17.87 -12.37 -7.77
C ASN A 27 -19.06 -11.47 -8.15
N GLY A 28 -18.83 -10.17 -8.32
CA GLY A 28 -19.90 -9.22 -8.62
C GLY A 28 -20.56 -8.61 -7.39
N ASP A 29 -20.04 -8.88 -6.19
CA ASP A 29 -20.57 -8.36 -4.92
C ASP A 29 -20.37 -6.83 -4.81
N ILE A 30 -19.35 -6.30 -5.51
CA ILE A 30 -19.09 -4.86 -5.66
C ILE A 30 -18.84 -4.49 -7.12
N ASP A 31 -19.12 -3.25 -7.50
CA ASP A 31 -18.95 -2.76 -8.88
C ASP A 31 -17.51 -2.33 -9.21
N ALA A 32 -16.78 -1.82 -8.21
CA ALA A 32 -15.40 -1.39 -8.30
C ALA A 32 -14.74 -1.47 -6.92
N ASN A 33 -13.40 -1.53 -6.89
CA ASN A 33 -12.62 -1.34 -5.66
C ASN A 33 -11.53 -0.27 -5.86
N ALA A 34 -11.06 0.32 -4.76
CA ALA A 34 -10.05 1.39 -4.76
C ALA A 34 -9.14 1.23 -3.53
N PHE A 35 -8.26 0.22 -3.54
CA PHE A 35 -7.42 -0.12 -2.38
C PHE A 35 -5.97 -0.51 -2.72
N GLN A 36 -5.65 -0.69 -4.01
CA GLN A 36 -4.45 -1.39 -4.46
C GLN A 36 -3.72 -0.62 -5.55
N HIS A 37 -2.43 -0.90 -5.71
CA HIS A 37 -1.61 -0.43 -6.83
C HIS A 37 -1.46 -1.48 -7.93
N ILE A 38 -1.03 -1.05 -9.11
CA ILE A 38 -0.87 -1.91 -10.30
C ILE A 38 -0.01 -3.17 -10.04
N PRO A 39 1.14 -3.11 -9.34
CA PRO A 39 1.91 -4.31 -9.04
C PRO A 39 1.10 -5.38 -8.26
N TYR A 40 0.26 -4.95 -7.32
CA TYR A 40 -0.55 -5.84 -6.49
C TYR A 40 -1.64 -6.49 -7.33
N LEU A 41 -2.38 -5.67 -8.10
CA LEU A 41 -3.40 -6.15 -9.03
C LEU A 41 -2.84 -7.19 -10.00
N THR A 42 -1.66 -6.90 -10.57
CA THR A 42 -1.00 -7.77 -11.55
C THR A 42 -0.62 -9.12 -10.92
N GLU A 43 0.06 -9.10 -9.77
CA GLU A 43 0.51 -10.33 -9.11
C GLU A 43 -0.68 -11.14 -8.59
N GLN A 44 -1.67 -10.51 -7.98
CA GLN A 44 -2.84 -11.23 -7.46
C GLN A 44 -3.70 -11.81 -8.59
N SER A 45 -3.86 -11.08 -9.70
CA SER A 45 -4.57 -11.60 -10.89
C SER A 45 -3.85 -12.79 -11.51
N LYS A 46 -2.51 -12.74 -11.58
CA LYS A 46 -1.69 -13.86 -12.03
C LYS A 46 -1.84 -15.09 -11.12
N GLN A 47 -1.90 -14.90 -9.81
CA GLN A 47 -2.02 -15.99 -8.85
C GLN A 47 -3.43 -16.61 -8.80
N ARG A 48 -4.48 -15.81 -8.97
CA ARG A 48 -5.87 -16.23 -8.73
C ARG A 48 -6.73 -16.31 -9.99
N GLY A 49 -6.17 -15.96 -11.16
CA GLY A 49 -6.89 -16.00 -12.43
C GLY A 49 -7.96 -14.92 -12.57
N TYR A 50 -7.81 -13.80 -11.85
CA TYR A 50 -8.77 -12.70 -11.91
C TYR A 50 -8.71 -11.96 -13.25
N ASN A 51 -9.89 -11.56 -13.75
CA ASN A 51 -10.04 -10.74 -14.95
C ASN A 51 -10.48 -9.32 -14.59
N LEU A 52 -9.61 -8.65 -13.85
CA LEU A 52 -9.81 -7.31 -13.31
C LEU A 52 -8.90 -6.32 -14.02
N VAL A 53 -9.36 -5.08 -14.16
CA VAL A 53 -8.63 -4.05 -14.90
C VAL A 53 -8.66 -2.71 -14.18
N PRO A 54 -7.56 -1.94 -14.24
CA PRO A 54 -7.56 -0.57 -13.76
C PRO A 54 -8.45 0.29 -14.68
N VAL A 55 -9.24 1.18 -14.07
CA VAL A 55 -10.18 2.07 -14.77
C VAL A 55 -9.98 3.55 -14.44
N GLY A 56 -9.09 3.86 -13.49
CA GLY A 56 -8.73 5.22 -13.10
C GLY A 56 -7.64 5.20 -12.02
N ASN A 57 -6.98 6.33 -11.82
CA ASN A 57 -5.98 6.47 -10.77
C ASN A 57 -6.62 7.04 -9.51
N THR A 58 -5.91 6.87 -8.39
CA THR A 58 -6.25 7.47 -7.11
C THR A 58 -5.05 8.26 -6.61
N PHE A 59 -4.47 7.87 -5.47
CA PHE A 59 -3.31 8.53 -4.90
C PHE A 59 -2.13 7.57 -4.81
N VAL A 60 -0.92 8.13 -4.79
CA VAL A 60 0.24 7.45 -4.22
C VAL A 60 0.20 7.68 -2.72
N TYR A 61 0.28 6.59 -1.97
CA TYR A 61 0.44 6.59 -0.52
C TYR A 61 1.82 6.00 -0.19
N PRO A 62 2.83 6.83 0.10
CA PRO A 62 4.16 6.35 0.45
C PRO A 62 4.10 5.40 1.65
N ILE A 63 4.75 4.24 1.53
CA ILE A 63 4.84 3.29 2.65
C ILE A 63 5.83 3.82 3.69
N VAL A 64 5.59 3.49 4.96
CA VAL A 64 6.36 4.04 6.09
C VAL A 64 6.86 2.92 6.97
N ALA A 65 8.12 3.01 7.39
CA ALA A 65 8.65 2.22 8.49
C ALA A 65 8.34 2.92 9.81
N TYR A 66 7.68 2.22 10.72
CA TYR A 66 7.29 2.70 12.04
C TYR A 66 8.09 1.99 13.13
N SER A 67 8.35 2.70 14.23
CA SER A 67 8.85 2.09 15.46
C SER A 67 8.21 2.72 16.70
N LYS A 68 8.00 1.89 17.72
CA LYS A 68 7.64 2.33 19.09
C LYS A 68 8.84 2.37 20.03
N LYS A 69 10.02 1.91 19.58
CA LYS A 69 11.21 1.69 20.42
C LYS A 69 12.39 2.58 20.08
N ILE A 70 12.52 2.96 18.81
CA ILE A 70 13.56 3.87 18.32
C ILE A 70 12.93 5.07 17.64
N LYS A 71 13.66 6.18 17.58
CA LYS A 71 13.19 7.42 16.94
C LYS A 71 13.82 7.65 15.57
N ASN A 72 14.99 7.07 15.32
CA ASN A 72 15.74 7.23 14.10
C ASN A 72 16.23 5.87 13.61
N ILE A 73 16.28 5.71 12.28
CA ILE A 73 16.75 4.48 11.66
C ILE A 73 18.21 4.14 12.02
N SER A 74 19.03 5.15 12.37
CA SER A 74 20.41 4.99 12.82
C SER A 74 20.55 4.26 14.15
N GLU A 75 19.49 4.23 14.98
CA GLU A 75 19.46 3.54 16.26
C GLU A 75 19.27 2.02 16.11
N LEU A 76 19.03 1.52 14.89
CA LEU A 76 18.99 0.08 14.61
C LEU A 76 20.30 -0.59 15.04
N LYS A 77 20.18 -1.55 15.94
CA LYS A 77 21.29 -2.39 16.39
C LYS A 77 21.39 -3.65 15.54
N GLU A 78 22.55 -4.28 15.63
CA GLU A 78 22.78 -5.57 15.00
C GLU A 78 21.75 -6.61 15.46
N GLY A 79 21.28 -7.45 14.54
CA GLY A 79 20.31 -8.51 14.84
C GLY A 79 18.88 -8.03 15.13
N ASN A 80 18.61 -6.72 15.03
CA ASN A 80 17.26 -6.18 15.22
C ASN A 80 16.29 -6.72 14.17
N THR A 81 15.05 -6.92 14.60
CA THR A 81 13.99 -7.48 13.76
C THR A 81 13.20 -6.36 13.09
N ILE A 82 13.06 -6.48 11.77
CA ILE A 82 12.18 -5.66 10.94
C ILE A 82 11.10 -6.58 10.39
N VAL A 83 9.83 -6.23 10.64
CA VAL A 83 8.69 -6.93 10.06
C VAL A 83 8.21 -6.20 8.80
N ILE A 84 7.91 -6.97 7.75
CA ILE A 84 7.42 -6.47 6.47
C ILE A 84 6.18 -7.27 6.02
N PRO A 85 5.37 -6.74 5.10
CA PRO A 85 4.24 -7.49 4.52
C PRO A 85 4.71 -8.75 3.81
N ASN A 86 3.93 -9.82 3.92
CA ASN A 86 4.23 -11.12 3.30
C ASN A 86 3.66 -11.29 1.89
N ASP A 87 2.83 -10.36 1.40
CA ASP A 87 2.46 -10.38 -0.01
C ASP A 87 3.68 -9.96 -0.88
N PRO A 88 3.91 -10.60 -2.03
CA PRO A 88 5.13 -10.39 -2.81
C PRO A 88 5.41 -8.93 -3.17
N THR A 89 4.35 -8.14 -3.37
CA THR A 89 4.48 -6.77 -3.88
C THR A 89 4.83 -5.79 -2.77
N ASN A 90 4.14 -5.81 -1.63
CA ASN A 90 4.45 -4.92 -0.51
C ASN A 90 5.68 -5.38 0.27
N GLY A 91 5.95 -6.70 0.34
CA GLY A 91 7.20 -7.22 0.87
C GLY A 91 8.39 -6.75 0.02
N GLY A 92 8.30 -6.89 -1.30
CA GLY A 92 9.29 -6.39 -2.23
C GLY A 92 9.49 -4.86 -2.14
N ARG A 93 8.40 -4.09 -2.12
CA ARG A 93 8.42 -2.64 -1.87
C ARG A 93 9.14 -2.27 -0.58
N SER A 94 8.92 -3.03 0.48
CA SER A 94 9.58 -2.82 1.78
C SER A 94 11.08 -3.07 1.71
N LEU A 95 11.51 -4.12 1.01
CA LEU A 95 12.93 -4.41 0.78
C LEU A 95 13.60 -3.32 -0.07
N LEU A 96 12.92 -2.80 -1.09
CA LEU A 96 13.40 -1.67 -1.89
C LEU A 96 13.59 -0.41 -1.04
N LEU A 97 12.66 -0.13 -0.11
CA LEU A 97 12.80 0.97 0.83
C LEU A 97 14.03 0.79 1.73
N LEU A 98 14.23 -0.41 2.30
CA LEU A 98 15.41 -0.72 3.12
C LEU A 98 16.72 -0.60 2.33
N GLN A 99 16.73 -1.04 1.07
CA GLN A 99 17.88 -0.87 0.17
C GLN A 99 18.19 0.60 -0.08
N LYS A 100 17.16 1.39 -0.40
CA LYS A 100 17.31 2.83 -0.67
C LYS A 100 17.86 3.60 0.54
N SER A 101 17.61 3.10 1.74
CA SER A 101 18.17 3.65 2.99
C SER A 101 19.53 3.08 3.39
N GLY A 102 20.14 2.23 2.55
CA GLY A 102 21.46 1.67 2.79
C GLY A 102 21.52 0.65 3.94
N LEU A 103 20.38 0.07 4.35
CA LEU A 103 20.34 -0.92 5.44
C LEU A 103 20.69 -2.33 4.97
N LEU A 104 20.43 -2.61 3.70
CA LEU A 104 20.73 -3.86 3.02
C LEU A 104 20.99 -3.59 1.54
N LYS A 105 21.47 -4.60 0.82
CA LYS A 105 21.56 -4.59 -0.64
C LYS A 105 20.85 -5.80 -1.20
N LEU A 106 20.17 -5.62 -2.32
CA LEU A 106 19.48 -6.67 -3.06
C LEU A 106 20.29 -7.04 -4.30
N LYS A 107 20.03 -8.23 -4.85
CA LYS A 107 20.54 -8.64 -6.17
C LYS A 107 20.10 -7.63 -7.23
N ASP A 108 20.97 -7.42 -8.22
CA ASP A 108 20.64 -6.60 -9.38
C ASP A 108 19.51 -7.24 -10.21
N GLY A 109 18.68 -6.41 -10.84
CA GLY A 109 17.65 -6.87 -11.78
C GLY A 109 16.39 -7.49 -11.15
N VAL A 110 16.22 -7.42 -9.83
CA VAL A 110 15.03 -7.95 -9.11
C VAL A 110 13.73 -7.17 -9.36
N GLY A 111 13.82 -5.97 -9.97
CA GLY A 111 12.67 -5.14 -10.29
C GLY A 111 11.86 -4.74 -9.06
N LEU A 112 10.53 -4.79 -9.16
CA LEU A 112 9.59 -4.41 -8.08
C LEU A 112 9.19 -5.56 -7.16
N LEU A 113 9.73 -6.77 -7.38
CA LEU A 113 9.35 -7.98 -6.62
C LEU A 113 10.56 -8.68 -5.97
N PRO A 114 11.51 -7.95 -5.34
CA PRO A 114 12.58 -8.62 -4.60
C PRO A 114 12.02 -9.44 -3.45
N LYS A 115 12.74 -10.51 -3.10
CA LYS A 115 12.43 -11.38 -1.95
C LYS A 115 13.51 -11.27 -0.89
N VAL A 116 13.24 -11.74 0.32
CA VAL A 116 14.26 -11.83 1.38
C VAL A 116 15.48 -12.67 0.93
N THR A 117 15.26 -13.68 0.09
CA THR A 117 16.33 -14.49 -0.53
C THR A 117 17.19 -13.75 -1.56
N ASP A 118 16.82 -12.51 -1.90
CA ASP A 118 17.56 -11.65 -2.81
C ASP A 118 18.44 -10.63 -2.10
N ILE A 119 18.49 -10.59 -0.76
CA ILE A 119 19.44 -9.73 -0.07
C ILE A 119 20.85 -10.32 -0.21
N THR A 120 21.78 -9.52 -0.72
CA THR A 120 23.18 -9.89 -0.92
C THR A 120 24.10 -9.31 0.15
N GLU A 121 23.71 -8.19 0.77
CA GLU A 121 24.47 -7.56 1.85
C GLU A 121 23.48 -7.15 2.97
N ASN A 122 23.80 -7.50 4.21
CA ASN A 122 23.04 -7.16 5.41
C ASN A 122 24.02 -6.88 6.57
N PRO A 123 24.71 -5.73 6.57
CA PRO A 123 25.83 -5.47 7.48
C PRO A 123 25.42 -5.44 8.96
N LYS A 124 24.16 -5.11 9.26
CA LYS A 124 23.61 -5.13 10.62
C LYS A 124 22.98 -6.48 10.98
N GLN A 125 23.11 -7.51 10.14
CA GLN A 125 22.50 -8.84 10.35
C GLN A 125 21.01 -8.74 10.76
N LEU A 126 20.29 -7.80 10.17
CA LEU A 126 18.89 -7.53 10.48
C LEU A 126 18.05 -8.77 10.19
N LYS A 127 17.11 -9.09 11.09
CA LYS A 127 16.17 -10.20 10.89
C LYS A 127 14.95 -9.64 10.16
N ILE A 128 14.79 -10.01 8.90
CA ILE A 128 13.60 -9.63 8.12
C ILE A 128 12.54 -10.71 8.29
N MET A 129 11.41 -10.35 8.89
CA MET A 129 10.29 -11.26 9.11
C MET A 129 9.10 -10.83 8.27
N GLU A 130 8.59 -11.75 7.46
CA GLU A 130 7.42 -11.55 6.60
C GLU A 130 6.16 -11.99 7.34
N ILE A 131 5.20 -11.08 7.54
CA ILE A 131 3.89 -11.40 8.14
C ILE A 131 2.76 -10.70 7.39
N GLU A 132 1.52 -11.10 7.66
CA GLU A 132 0.35 -10.46 7.07
C GLU A 132 0.32 -8.95 7.39
N GLY A 133 0.18 -8.11 6.36
CA GLY A 133 0.25 -6.64 6.48
C GLY A 133 -0.69 -6.06 7.54
N ALA A 134 -1.92 -6.59 7.63
CA ALA A 134 -2.92 -6.17 8.61
C ALA A 134 -2.48 -6.43 10.07
N GLN A 135 -1.58 -7.39 10.30
CA GLN A 135 -1.08 -7.73 11.64
C GLN A 135 0.11 -6.89 12.07
N ILE A 136 0.83 -6.26 11.12
CA ILE A 136 2.08 -5.55 11.41
C ILE A 136 1.93 -4.48 12.50
N PRO A 137 0.89 -3.61 12.49
CA PRO A 137 0.75 -2.60 13.53
C PRO A 137 0.67 -3.17 14.94
N ARG A 138 0.06 -4.35 15.10
CA ARG A 138 -0.09 -5.03 16.40
C ARG A 138 1.23 -5.61 16.88
N VAL A 139 2.04 -6.19 15.98
CA VAL A 139 3.32 -6.81 16.38
C VAL A 139 4.39 -5.78 16.75
N LEU A 140 4.19 -4.48 16.48
CA LEU A 140 5.08 -3.43 16.98
C LEU A 140 5.18 -3.37 18.52
N GLU A 141 4.20 -3.94 19.23
CA GLU A 141 4.22 -4.08 20.70
C GLU A 141 5.10 -5.26 21.17
N ASP A 142 5.40 -6.22 20.29
CA ASP A 142 6.25 -7.37 20.61
C ASP A 142 7.66 -6.88 20.95
N ARG A 143 8.25 -7.38 22.04
CA ARG A 143 9.60 -7.05 22.50
C ARG A 143 10.68 -7.30 21.45
N ASP A 144 10.51 -8.26 20.56
CA ASP A 144 11.53 -8.64 19.59
C ASP A 144 11.45 -7.86 18.27
N VAL A 145 10.30 -7.21 17.98
CA VAL A 145 10.10 -6.38 16.77
C VAL A 145 10.53 -4.95 17.02
N VAL A 146 11.51 -4.44 16.26
CA VAL A 146 12.00 -3.06 16.43
C VAL A 146 11.34 -2.11 15.44
N VAL A 147 11.14 -2.56 14.20
CA VAL A 147 10.58 -1.75 13.12
C VAL A 147 9.54 -2.56 12.36
N GLY A 148 8.45 -1.93 11.96
CA GLY A 148 7.49 -2.50 11.02
C GLY A 148 7.28 -1.59 9.83
N ILE A 149 7.36 -2.13 8.62
CA ILE A 149 7.03 -1.39 7.40
C ILE A 149 5.55 -1.63 7.09
N ILE A 150 4.76 -0.56 7.08
CA ILE A 150 3.30 -0.61 7.17
C ILE A 150 2.69 0.28 6.09
N ASN A 151 1.72 -0.26 5.33
CA ASN A 151 0.88 0.50 4.42
C ASN A 151 0.02 1.52 5.18
N ASN A 152 -0.22 2.68 4.57
CA ASN A 152 -0.89 3.82 5.19
C ASN A 152 -2.28 3.50 5.78
N ASN A 153 -3.08 2.66 5.12
CA ASN A 153 -4.42 2.30 5.60
C ASN A 153 -4.37 1.51 6.92
N PHE A 154 -3.47 0.53 7.04
CA PHE A 154 -3.31 -0.25 8.28
C PHE A 154 -2.69 0.58 9.40
N ALA A 155 -1.73 1.46 9.07
CA ALA A 155 -1.17 2.41 10.03
C ALA A 155 -2.27 3.34 10.59
N ALA A 156 -3.11 3.90 9.72
CA ALA A 156 -4.22 4.77 10.11
C ALA A 156 -5.27 4.04 10.96
N GLN A 157 -5.67 2.82 10.58
CA GLN A 157 -6.60 1.99 11.36
C GLN A 157 -6.07 1.65 12.76
N ALA A 158 -4.75 1.48 12.89
CA ALA A 158 -4.09 1.22 14.16
C ALA A 158 -3.74 2.50 14.95
N GLY A 159 -4.11 3.69 14.46
CA GLY A 159 -3.82 4.97 15.11
C GLY A 159 -2.33 5.32 15.17
N LEU A 160 -1.52 4.79 14.24
CA LEU A 160 -0.11 5.17 14.12
C LEU A 160 0.02 6.57 13.51
N ASP A 161 0.79 7.41 14.18
CA ASP A 161 1.09 8.77 13.79
C ASP A 161 2.47 8.78 13.11
N GLN A 162 2.48 9.09 11.81
CA GLN A 162 3.70 9.14 11.02
C GLN A 162 4.73 10.12 11.58
N GLU A 163 4.32 11.25 12.14
CA GLU A 163 5.26 12.24 12.67
C GLU A 163 5.92 11.77 13.97
N LYS A 164 5.22 10.94 14.76
CA LYS A 164 5.70 10.48 16.07
C LYS A 164 6.44 9.16 16.04
N GLN A 165 6.02 8.28 15.14
CA GLN A 165 6.45 6.88 15.10
C GLN A 165 7.06 6.50 13.74
N GLY A 166 6.87 7.30 12.69
CA GLY A 166 7.52 7.07 11.40
C GLY A 166 9.01 7.40 11.47
N ILE A 167 9.85 6.44 11.08
CA ILE A 167 11.32 6.58 11.12
C ILE A 167 11.96 6.54 9.73
N LEU A 168 11.19 6.11 8.72
CA LEU A 168 11.60 6.10 7.33
C LEU A 168 10.34 6.13 6.46
N VAL A 169 10.35 6.93 5.39
CA VAL A 169 9.20 7.15 4.51
C VAL A 169 9.66 6.94 3.07
N GLU A 170 8.86 6.23 2.27
CA GLU A 170 9.10 6.12 0.83
C GLU A 170 8.98 7.50 0.15
N ASP A 171 9.72 7.69 -0.94
CA ASP A 171 9.58 8.91 -1.73
C ASP A 171 8.19 9.03 -2.36
N LYS A 172 7.79 10.29 -2.57
CA LYS A 172 6.53 10.63 -3.23
C LYS A 172 6.51 10.25 -4.72
N ASP A 173 7.69 10.20 -5.34
CA ASP A 173 7.88 9.65 -6.68
C ASP A 173 8.02 8.13 -6.56
N SER A 174 6.90 7.44 -6.80
CA SER A 174 6.72 6.04 -6.44
C SER A 174 5.87 5.33 -7.49
N PRO A 175 6.28 4.13 -7.95
CA PRO A 175 5.53 3.38 -8.97
C PRO A 175 4.23 2.76 -8.42
N TYR A 176 3.89 3.02 -7.16
CA TYR A 176 2.80 2.39 -6.43
C TYR A 176 1.54 3.28 -6.36
N VAL A 177 1.24 4.00 -7.45
CA VAL A 177 -0.04 4.71 -7.56
C VAL A 177 -1.19 3.71 -7.40
N ASN A 178 -2.09 4.01 -6.48
CA ASN A 178 -3.27 3.19 -6.27
C ASN A 178 -4.28 3.47 -7.38
N VAL A 179 -5.09 2.46 -7.73
CA VAL A 179 -6.02 2.51 -8.85
C VAL A 179 -7.42 2.14 -8.42
N VAL A 180 -8.39 2.70 -9.15
CA VAL A 180 -9.74 2.15 -9.18
C VAL A 180 -9.72 0.94 -10.12
N VAL A 181 -10.25 -0.19 -9.65
CA VAL A 181 -10.29 -1.44 -10.40
C VAL A 181 -11.73 -1.86 -10.60
N ALA A 182 -12.03 -2.36 -11.80
CA ALA A 182 -13.32 -2.91 -12.18
C ALA A 182 -13.14 -4.29 -12.83
N ARG A 183 -14.23 -5.02 -13.03
CA ARG A 183 -14.22 -6.23 -13.85
C ARG A 183 -14.07 -5.86 -15.32
N GLN A 184 -13.51 -6.76 -16.11
CA GLN A 184 -13.38 -6.55 -17.55
C GLN A 184 -14.73 -6.30 -18.26
N ASP A 185 -15.81 -6.92 -17.77
CA ASP A 185 -17.17 -6.81 -18.35
C ASP A 185 -17.90 -5.51 -17.99
N ASN A 186 -17.59 -4.90 -16.84
CA ASN A 186 -18.26 -3.69 -16.35
C ASN A 186 -17.42 -2.41 -16.46
N LYS A 187 -16.13 -2.51 -16.87
CA LYS A 187 -15.20 -1.38 -16.98
C LYS A 187 -15.73 -0.19 -17.80
N ASN A 188 -16.59 -0.46 -18.78
CA ASN A 188 -17.13 0.56 -19.69
C ASN A 188 -18.49 1.11 -19.25
N SER A 189 -19.05 0.60 -18.15
CA SER A 189 -20.34 1.03 -17.63
C SER A 189 -20.34 2.52 -17.28
N GLN A 190 -21.50 3.17 -17.43
CA GLN A 190 -21.63 4.59 -17.11
C GLN A 190 -21.39 4.85 -15.61
N LYS A 191 -21.76 3.90 -14.74
CA LYS A 191 -21.52 3.98 -13.29
C LYS A 191 -20.03 4.04 -12.97
N VAL A 192 -19.22 3.12 -13.51
CA VAL A 192 -17.76 3.10 -13.30
C VAL A 192 -17.11 4.38 -13.84
N LYS A 193 -17.46 4.79 -15.05
CA LYS A 193 -16.94 6.05 -15.64
C LYS A 193 -17.29 7.27 -14.79
N ASN A 194 -18.51 7.36 -14.30
CA ASN A 194 -18.95 8.46 -13.44
C ASN A 194 -18.25 8.43 -12.08
N PHE A 195 -18.02 7.24 -11.51
CA PHE A 195 -17.26 7.09 -10.27
C PHE A 195 -15.83 7.60 -10.42
N VAL A 196 -15.11 7.19 -11.47
CA VAL A 196 -13.74 7.65 -11.74
C VAL A 196 -13.69 9.18 -11.90
N LYS A 197 -14.59 9.75 -12.72
CA LYS A 197 -14.67 11.22 -12.87
C LYS A 197 -15.03 11.97 -11.59
N ALA A 198 -15.78 11.33 -10.70
CA ALA A 198 -16.08 11.90 -9.38
C ALA A 198 -14.89 11.78 -8.42
N TYR A 199 -14.11 10.71 -8.51
CA TYR A 199 -12.93 10.46 -7.69
C TYR A 199 -11.78 11.40 -8.07
N GLU A 200 -11.52 11.58 -9.37
CA GLU A 200 -10.43 12.41 -9.89
C GLU A 200 -10.76 13.92 -9.89
N SER A 201 -11.71 14.36 -9.05
CA SER A 201 -12.19 15.74 -9.02
C SER A 201 -11.33 16.65 -8.13
N PRO A 202 -11.29 17.97 -8.41
CA PRO A 202 -10.60 18.93 -7.55
C PRO A 202 -11.10 18.92 -6.10
N GLU A 203 -12.38 18.62 -5.87
CA GLU A 203 -12.94 18.51 -4.52
C GLU A 203 -12.36 17.32 -3.75
N VAL A 204 -12.17 16.16 -4.40
CA VAL A 204 -11.55 14.99 -3.79
C VAL A 204 -10.07 15.24 -3.52
N GLU A 205 -9.36 15.86 -4.47
CA GLU A 205 -7.96 16.26 -4.27
C GLU A 205 -7.82 17.20 -3.07
N LYS A 206 -8.65 18.25 -2.99
CA LYS A 206 -8.66 19.18 -1.86
C LYS A 206 -8.94 18.44 -0.56
N LYS A 207 -9.93 17.55 -0.54
CA LYS A 207 -10.28 16.81 0.67
C LYS A 207 -9.17 15.85 1.11
N ALA A 208 -8.48 15.22 0.17
CA ALA A 208 -7.33 14.37 0.45
C ALA A 208 -6.18 15.18 1.08
N LYS A 209 -5.90 16.39 0.58
CA LYS A 209 -4.90 17.29 1.19
C LYS A 209 -5.24 17.64 2.64
N GLU A 210 -6.51 17.88 2.95
CA GLU A 210 -6.98 18.16 4.32
C GLU A 210 -6.82 16.94 5.25
N ILE A 211 -7.26 15.76 4.80
CA ILE A 211 -7.30 14.55 5.63
C ILE A 211 -5.89 13.98 5.83
N PHE A 212 -5.12 13.86 4.74
CA PHE A 212 -3.84 13.17 4.74
C PHE A 212 -2.65 14.10 4.96
N LYS A 213 -2.86 15.42 5.02
CA LYS A 213 -1.81 16.43 5.26
C LYS A 213 -0.56 16.23 4.38
N GLY A 214 -0.75 15.84 3.13
CA GLY A 214 0.32 15.58 2.17
C GLY A 214 0.86 14.15 2.12
N GLY A 215 0.29 13.22 2.91
CA GLY A 215 0.53 11.77 2.85
C GLY A 215 -0.22 11.03 1.74
N ALA A 216 -1.06 11.75 0.98
CA ALA A 216 -1.69 11.28 -0.25
C ALA A 216 -1.25 12.19 -1.40
N VAL A 217 -0.51 11.64 -2.36
CA VAL A 217 0.00 12.37 -3.52
C VAL A 217 -0.91 12.07 -4.72
N LYS A 218 -1.39 13.11 -5.40
CA LYS A 218 -2.32 12.98 -6.53
C LYS A 218 -1.71 12.08 -7.61
N GLY A 219 -2.46 11.07 -8.05
CA GLY A 219 -2.00 10.06 -9.02
C GLY A 219 -2.54 10.24 -10.44
N TRP A 220 -3.27 11.32 -10.71
CA TRP A 220 -3.84 11.64 -12.02
C TRP A 220 -3.43 13.06 -12.46
N ASP A 221 -3.56 13.33 -13.75
CA ASP A 221 -3.19 14.62 -14.37
C ASP A 221 -4.16 15.75 -14.01
#